data_AF-A0A7X7XJ63-F1
#
_entry.id   AF-A0A7X7XJ63-F1
#
_cell.length_a   1.000
_cell.length_b   1.000
_cell.length_c   1.000
_cell.angle_alpha   90.00
_cell.angle_beta   90.00
_cell.angle_gamma   90.00
#
_symmetry.space_group_name_H-M   'P 1'
#
loop_
_entity.id
_entity.type
_entity.pdbx_description
1 polymer ?
#
loop_
_entity_poly.entity_id
_entity_poly.type
_entity_poly.pdbx_seq_one_letter_code
_entity_poly.pdbx_strand_id
1 'polypeptide(L)'
;AVARLAGTFAPAGESTQIDMTLRGEVMPVEDLMALLPALGVELPQGAALRGGTLGADLAVKGPVEALVTTGTVAMRDTRLTGFDLGSGLSAVAGLVGIKTGQDTPIQLMGGDLKMTPAGIEFGRIRLVMSAIGQLDGAGRIGADNSLDFRMRATLTENATGGVTRLTGLKQSGPVVVPFRVQGTTRQPVFTPEVQGLIREELKGWVGEKTAGQVGSFLEGVLGSKKKK
;
A
#
# COMPACT_ATOMS: atom_id res chain seq x y z
N ALA A 1 -23.65 -9.19 -9.92
CA ALA A 1 -22.37 -8.79 -10.52
C ALA A 1 -21.96 -9.83 -11.56
N VAL A 2 -21.23 -9.46 -12.62
CA VAL A 2 -20.77 -10.45 -13.62
C VAL A 2 -19.27 -10.28 -13.84
N ALA A 3 -18.52 -11.29 -13.44
CA ALA A 3 -17.16 -11.51 -13.94
C ALA A 3 -17.25 -12.50 -15.10
N ARG A 4 -16.49 -12.25 -16.17
CA ARG A 4 -16.40 -13.12 -17.34
C ARG A 4 -14.99 -13.67 -17.42
N LEU A 5 -14.90 -14.98 -17.43
CA LEU A 5 -13.66 -15.72 -17.69
C LEU A 5 -13.76 -16.33 -19.08
N ALA A 6 -12.80 -16.06 -19.95
CA ALA A 6 -12.73 -16.59 -21.30
C ALA A 6 -11.29 -16.94 -21.66
N GLY A 7 -11.07 -18.03 -22.38
CA GLY A 7 -9.73 -18.45 -22.75
C GLY A 7 -9.68 -19.84 -23.34
N THR A 8 -8.46 -20.34 -23.48
CA THR A 8 -8.17 -21.68 -23.97
C THR A 8 -7.27 -22.43 -22.98
N PHE A 9 -7.42 -23.74 -22.98
CA PHE A 9 -6.51 -24.69 -22.35
C PHE A 9 -6.12 -25.71 -23.41
N ALA A 10 -4.81 -25.95 -23.54
CA ALA A 10 -4.29 -26.85 -24.55
C ALA A 10 -3.21 -27.76 -23.95
N PRO A 11 -3.28 -29.08 -24.15
CA PRO A 11 -2.17 -29.97 -23.82
C PRO A 11 -0.92 -29.57 -24.61
N ALA A 12 0.23 -29.53 -23.95
CA ALA A 12 1.53 -29.24 -24.54
C ALA A 12 2.60 -30.18 -23.94
N GLY A 13 2.72 -31.37 -24.52
CA GLY A 13 3.58 -32.42 -23.98
C GLY A 13 3.07 -32.90 -22.62
N GLU A 14 3.92 -32.82 -21.60
CA GLU A 14 3.60 -33.20 -20.21
C GLU A 14 2.91 -32.09 -19.39
N SER A 15 2.75 -30.88 -19.95
CA SER A 15 2.10 -29.74 -19.28
C SER A 15 0.83 -29.30 -20.02
N THR A 16 0.00 -28.51 -19.35
CA THR A 16 -1.15 -27.83 -19.97
C THR A 16 -0.85 -26.35 -20.10
N GLN A 17 -0.95 -25.81 -21.31
CA GLN A 17 -0.85 -24.39 -21.57
C GLN A 17 -2.20 -23.72 -21.32
N ILE A 18 -2.16 -22.59 -20.62
CA ILE A 18 -3.31 -21.74 -20.31
C ILE A 18 -3.12 -20.40 -21.02
N ASP A 19 -4.20 -19.91 -21.64
CA ASP A 19 -4.34 -18.52 -22.04
C ASP A 19 -5.76 -18.07 -21.70
N MET A 20 -5.93 -17.40 -20.57
CA MET A 20 -7.21 -16.96 -20.04
C MET A 20 -7.24 -15.46 -19.79
N THR A 21 -8.44 -14.90 -19.88
CA THR A 21 -8.74 -13.51 -19.55
C THR A 21 -9.93 -13.46 -18.60
N LEU A 22 -9.80 -12.74 -17.50
CA LEU A 22 -10.85 -12.46 -16.54
C LEU A 22 -11.17 -10.97 -16.59
N ARG A 23 -12.42 -10.64 -16.95
CA ARG A 23 -12.93 -9.27 -16.91
C ARG A 23 -14.13 -9.18 -15.99
N GLY A 24 -14.03 -8.33 -14.98
CA GLY A 24 -15.13 -7.99 -14.10
C GLY A 24 -15.29 -6.48 -14.04
N GLU A 25 -16.50 -6.00 -14.23
CA GLU A 25 -16.85 -4.59 -14.16
C GLU A 25 -17.95 -4.40 -13.13
N VAL A 26 -17.83 -3.33 -12.33
CA VAL A 26 -18.87 -2.91 -11.37
C VAL A 26 -19.29 -4.04 -10.41
N MET A 27 -18.31 -4.82 -9.94
CA MET A 27 -18.57 -5.89 -8.97
C MET A 27 -18.67 -5.31 -7.56
N PRO A 28 -19.69 -5.64 -6.75
CA PRO A 28 -19.74 -5.22 -5.35
C PRO A 28 -18.47 -5.65 -4.61
N VAL A 29 -17.92 -4.75 -3.79
CA VAL A 29 -16.68 -5.03 -3.05
C VAL A 29 -16.88 -6.16 -2.04
N GLU A 30 -18.09 -6.30 -1.51
CA GLU A 30 -18.48 -7.32 -0.54
C GLU A 30 -18.34 -8.74 -1.09
N ASP A 31 -18.63 -8.94 -2.38
CA ASP A 31 -18.50 -10.25 -3.03
C ASP A 31 -17.03 -10.74 -3.04
N LEU A 32 -16.06 -9.82 -2.96
CA LEU A 32 -14.63 -10.16 -2.89
C LEU A 32 -14.16 -10.48 -1.49
N MET A 33 -14.83 -9.99 -0.44
CA MET A 33 -14.37 -10.22 0.93
C MET A 33 -14.28 -11.71 1.26
N ALA A 34 -15.18 -12.52 0.70
CA ALA A 34 -15.13 -13.98 0.83
C ALA A 34 -13.95 -14.63 0.10
N LEU A 35 -13.38 -13.93 -0.89
CA LEU A 35 -12.29 -14.42 -1.73
C LEU A 35 -10.91 -13.93 -1.23
N LEU A 36 -10.85 -12.84 -0.46
CA LEU A 36 -9.59 -12.26 0.02
C LEU A 36 -8.68 -13.29 0.74
N PRO A 37 -9.18 -14.15 1.65
CA PRO A 37 -8.33 -15.13 2.31
C PRO A 37 -7.73 -16.16 1.33
N ALA A 38 -8.50 -16.56 0.32
CA ALA A 38 -8.03 -17.46 -0.73
C ALA A 38 -6.95 -16.80 -1.62
N LEU A 39 -6.92 -15.47 -1.67
CA LEU A 39 -5.91 -14.67 -2.36
C LEU A 39 -4.74 -14.25 -1.45
N GLY A 40 -4.69 -14.75 -0.21
CA GLY A 40 -3.64 -14.41 0.76
C GLY A 40 -3.71 -12.97 1.29
N VAL A 41 -4.86 -12.30 1.14
CA VAL A 41 -5.08 -10.95 1.65
C VAL A 41 -5.83 -11.04 2.97
N GLU A 42 -5.18 -10.59 4.05
CA GLU A 42 -5.79 -10.51 5.38
C GLU A 42 -6.08 -9.05 5.74
N LEU A 43 -7.33 -8.78 6.14
CA LEU A 43 -7.70 -7.49 6.70
C LEU A 43 -7.38 -7.46 8.21
N PRO A 44 -7.05 -6.29 8.78
CA PRO A 44 -6.90 -6.15 10.22
C PRO A 44 -8.14 -6.62 10.99
N GLN A 45 -7.97 -7.11 12.21
CA GLN A 45 -9.10 -7.57 13.02
C GLN A 45 -10.15 -6.47 13.19
N GLY A 46 -11.42 -6.81 12.93
CA GLY A 46 -12.56 -5.89 12.99
C GLY A 46 -12.73 -5.02 11.74
N ALA A 47 -11.76 -5.02 10.82
CA ALA A 47 -11.82 -4.25 9.61
C ALA A 47 -12.70 -4.91 8.54
N ALA A 48 -13.49 -4.12 7.82
CA ALA A 48 -14.25 -4.58 6.65
C ALA A 48 -14.31 -3.50 5.58
N LEU A 49 -14.26 -3.93 4.31
CA LEU A 49 -14.55 -3.06 3.17
C LEU A 49 -16.06 -3.07 2.89
N ARG A 50 -16.66 -1.89 2.79
CA ARG A 50 -18.11 -1.75 2.55
C ARG A 50 -18.40 -0.73 1.47
N GLY A 51 -19.40 -1.04 0.65
CA GLY A 51 -19.85 -0.25 -0.48
C GLY A 51 -18.81 -0.18 -1.60
N GLY A 52 -19.23 0.45 -2.69
CA GLY A 52 -18.39 0.69 -3.85
C GLY A 52 -18.33 -0.51 -4.80
N THR A 53 -17.40 -0.43 -5.73
CA THR A 53 -17.27 -1.43 -6.79
C THR A 53 -15.82 -1.77 -7.10
N LEU A 54 -15.55 -3.03 -7.43
CA LEU A 54 -14.31 -3.51 -8.03
C LEU A 54 -14.47 -3.65 -9.55
N GLY A 55 -13.45 -3.19 -10.28
CA GLY A 55 -13.13 -3.63 -11.62
C GLY A 55 -11.82 -4.43 -11.66
N ALA A 56 -11.78 -5.42 -12.53
CA ALA A 56 -10.58 -6.22 -12.80
C ALA A 56 -10.51 -6.56 -14.30
N ASP A 57 -9.34 -6.40 -14.90
CA ASP A 57 -9.01 -6.95 -16.22
C ASP A 57 -7.68 -7.66 -16.09
N LEU A 58 -7.72 -8.99 -16.08
CA LEU A 58 -6.58 -9.88 -15.84
C LEU A 58 -6.41 -10.84 -17.01
N ALA A 59 -5.16 -11.11 -17.36
CA ALA A 59 -4.76 -12.19 -18.27
C ALA A 59 -3.89 -13.19 -17.51
N VAL A 60 -4.13 -14.47 -17.71
CA VAL A 60 -3.36 -15.58 -17.14
C VAL A 60 -2.78 -16.38 -18.29
N LYS A 61 -1.46 -16.50 -18.37
CA LYS A 61 -0.77 -17.17 -19.48
C LYS A 61 0.34 -18.08 -19.02
N GLY A 62 0.56 -19.15 -19.77
CA GLY A 62 1.72 -20.04 -19.63
C GLY A 62 1.35 -21.47 -19.21
N PRO A 63 2.37 -22.31 -18.95
CA PRO A 63 2.14 -23.67 -18.44
C PRO A 63 1.57 -23.61 -17.02
N VAL A 64 0.76 -24.59 -16.65
CA VAL A 64 0.11 -24.66 -15.32
C VAL A 64 1.10 -24.61 -14.14
N GLU A 65 2.35 -25.03 -14.34
CA GLU A 65 3.41 -25.01 -13.32
C GLU A 65 4.11 -23.65 -13.22
N ALA A 66 3.95 -22.76 -14.21
CA ALA A 66 4.62 -21.45 -14.26
C ALA A 66 3.70 -20.36 -14.83
N LEU A 67 2.47 -20.29 -14.33
CA LEU A 67 1.50 -19.29 -14.75
C LEU A 67 1.96 -17.87 -14.45
N VAL A 68 1.75 -16.99 -15.42
CA VAL A 68 1.95 -15.55 -15.29
C VAL A 68 0.59 -14.88 -15.37
N THR A 69 0.22 -14.15 -14.32
CA THR A 69 -0.99 -13.33 -14.29
C THR A 69 -0.61 -11.87 -14.41
N THR A 70 -1.18 -11.15 -15.37
CA THR A 70 -0.97 -9.70 -15.55
C THR A 70 -2.30 -8.99 -15.64
N GLY A 71 -2.36 -7.73 -15.22
CA GLY A 71 -3.57 -6.96 -15.41
C GLY A 71 -3.71 -5.78 -14.48
N THR A 72 -4.92 -5.26 -14.41
CA THR A 72 -5.28 -4.11 -13.58
C THR A 72 -6.44 -4.45 -12.68
N VAL A 73 -6.40 -3.91 -11.47
CA VAL A 73 -7.49 -3.98 -10.49
C VAL A 73 -7.74 -2.60 -9.93
N ALA A 74 -9.01 -2.25 -9.73
CA ALA A 74 -9.39 -0.99 -9.13
C ALA A 74 -10.70 -1.11 -8.36
N MET A 75 -10.69 -0.67 -7.11
CA MET A 75 -11.87 -0.41 -6.30
C MET A 75 -12.20 1.08 -6.32
N ARG A 76 -13.48 1.40 -6.38
CA ARG A 76 -14.00 2.76 -6.36
C ARG A 76 -15.09 2.93 -5.32
N ASP A 77 -15.11 4.11 -4.72
CA ASP A 77 -16.18 4.57 -3.82
C ASP A 77 -16.49 3.59 -2.68
N THR A 78 -15.45 2.98 -2.12
CA THR A 78 -15.55 2.04 -1.00
C THR A 78 -15.16 2.70 0.31
N ARG A 79 -15.29 1.97 1.41
CA ARG A 79 -14.93 2.45 2.74
C ARG A 79 -14.35 1.32 3.58
N LEU A 80 -13.23 1.60 4.24
CA LEU A 80 -12.74 0.75 5.31
C LEU A 80 -13.45 1.12 6.60
N THR A 81 -14.14 0.16 7.20
CA THR A 81 -14.91 0.29 8.43
C THR A 81 -14.29 -0.57 9.52
N GLY A 82 -14.47 -0.19 10.79
CA GLY A 82 -14.00 -1.00 11.93
C GLY A 82 -12.48 -1.03 12.12
N PHE A 83 -11.75 -0.20 11.39
CA PHE A 83 -10.31 0.00 11.56
C PHE A 83 -9.94 1.46 11.34
N ASP A 84 -9.29 2.03 12.34
CA ASP A 84 -8.80 3.40 12.30
C ASP A 84 -7.40 3.44 11.65
N LEU A 85 -7.34 3.84 10.38
CA LEU A 85 -6.10 3.88 9.61
C LEU A 85 -5.07 4.86 10.18
N GLY A 86 -5.50 5.98 10.75
CA GLY A 86 -4.60 6.99 11.31
C GLY A 86 -3.83 6.44 12.50
N SER A 87 -4.51 5.80 13.46
CA SER A 87 -3.83 5.16 14.59
C SER A 87 -2.93 3.99 14.15
N GLY A 88 -3.36 3.19 13.16
CA GLY A 88 -2.52 2.15 12.56
C GLY A 88 -1.23 2.72 11.94
N LEU A 89 -1.34 3.80 11.17
CA LEU A 89 -0.19 4.49 10.57
C LEU A 89 0.71 5.13 11.63
N SER A 90 0.14 5.71 12.69
CA SER A 90 0.92 6.24 13.82
C SER A 90 1.72 5.16 14.53
N ALA A 91 1.15 3.97 14.73
CA ALA A 91 1.82 2.86 15.40
C ALA A 91 2.98 2.27 14.57
N VAL A 92 2.80 2.18 13.25
CA VAL A 92 3.75 1.50 12.36
C VAL A 92 4.82 2.45 11.80
N ALA A 93 4.47 3.70 11.52
CA ALA A 93 5.35 4.68 10.87
C ALA A 93 5.76 5.84 11.77
N GLY A 94 5.33 5.85 13.05
CA GLY A 94 5.63 6.94 13.98
C GLY A 94 5.00 8.29 13.59
N LEU A 95 4.04 8.29 12.66
CA LEU A 95 3.39 9.48 12.13
C LEU A 95 2.39 10.02 13.15
N VAL A 96 2.67 11.18 13.74
CA VAL A 96 1.80 11.83 14.72
C VAL A 96 0.91 12.87 14.03
N GLY A 97 -0.37 12.91 14.40
CA GLY A 97 -1.29 13.99 14.02
C GLY A 97 -2.19 13.71 12.82
N ILE A 98 -2.11 12.54 12.18
CA ILE A 98 -3.08 12.12 11.16
C ILE A 98 -4.42 11.85 11.86
N LYS A 99 -5.42 12.68 11.60
CA LYS A 99 -6.78 12.46 12.10
C LYS A 99 -7.59 11.69 11.06
N THR A 100 -8.08 10.54 11.46
CA THR A 100 -9.02 9.72 10.67
C THR A 100 -10.26 9.43 11.50
N GLY A 101 -11.39 9.21 10.82
CA GLY A 101 -12.59 8.68 11.46
C GLY A 101 -12.49 7.18 11.65
N GLN A 102 -13.44 6.60 12.41
CA GLN A 102 -13.61 5.14 12.52
C GLN A 102 -13.84 4.46 11.16
N ASP A 103 -14.36 5.23 10.22
CA ASP A 103 -14.61 4.88 8.85
C ASP A 103 -13.68 5.69 7.96
N THR A 104 -12.93 5.04 7.07
CA THR A 104 -12.07 5.70 6.09
C THR A 104 -12.65 5.56 4.68
N PRO A 105 -13.23 6.62 4.10
CA PRO A 105 -13.70 6.61 2.72
C PRO A 105 -12.52 6.53 1.74
N ILE A 106 -12.63 5.61 0.78
CA ILE A 106 -11.67 5.34 -0.28
C ILE A 106 -12.38 5.62 -1.62
N GLN A 107 -11.98 6.70 -2.29
CA GLN A 107 -12.53 7.05 -3.61
C GLN A 107 -12.00 6.11 -4.68
N LEU A 108 -10.71 5.79 -4.60
CA LEU A 108 -10.02 4.93 -5.56
C LEU A 108 -8.93 4.15 -4.84
N MET A 109 -8.86 2.85 -5.08
CA MET A 109 -7.71 2.03 -4.75
C MET A 109 -7.44 1.09 -5.92
N GLY A 110 -6.27 1.15 -6.53
CA GLY A 110 -5.98 0.27 -7.65
C GLY A 110 -4.52 0.28 -8.08
N GLY A 111 -4.22 -0.52 -9.09
CA GLY A 111 -2.90 -0.61 -9.67
C GLY A 111 -2.82 -1.73 -10.70
N ASP A 112 -1.65 -1.81 -11.30
CA ASP A 112 -1.25 -2.93 -12.14
C ASP A 112 -0.60 -4.00 -11.29
N LEU A 113 -0.82 -5.25 -11.66
CA LEU A 113 -0.12 -6.38 -11.08
C LEU A 113 0.45 -7.27 -12.17
N LYS A 114 1.59 -7.88 -11.84
CA LYS A 114 2.17 -9.00 -12.54
C LYS A 114 2.59 -10.04 -11.51
N MET A 115 1.86 -11.14 -11.45
CA MET A 115 2.17 -12.28 -10.60
C MET A 115 2.85 -13.37 -11.42
N THR A 116 3.95 -13.88 -10.89
CA THR A 116 4.74 -14.98 -11.45
C THR A 116 5.13 -15.92 -10.31
N PRO A 117 5.70 -17.11 -10.59
CA PRO A 117 6.25 -17.96 -9.53
C PRO A 117 7.35 -17.28 -8.69
N ALA A 118 8.01 -16.24 -9.21
CA ALA A 118 9.04 -15.49 -8.48
C ALA A 118 8.46 -14.47 -7.48
N GLY A 119 7.16 -14.18 -7.56
CA GLY A 119 6.49 -13.18 -6.73
C GLY A 119 5.55 -12.28 -7.52
N ILE A 120 5.17 -11.17 -6.90
CA ILE A 120 4.20 -10.20 -7.41
C ILE A 120 4.88 -8.85 -7.60
N GLU A 121 4.83 -8.30 -8.80
CA GLU A 121 5.21 -6.93 -9.10
C GLU A 121 3.95 -6.07 -9.17
N PHE A 122 4.00 -4.92 -8.50
CA PHE A 122 2.94 -3.92 -8.51
C PHE A 122 3.42 -2.64 -9.19
N GLY A 123 2.67 -2.19 -10.18
CA GLY A 123 2.90 -0.93 -10.88
C GLY A 123 1.73 0.03 -10.67
N ARG A 124 1.99 1.34 -10.79
CA ARG A 124 0.94 2.38 -10.78
C ARG A 124 -0.05 2.22 -9.60
N ILE A 125 0.43 1.84 -8.42
CA ILE A 125 -0.40 1.77 -7.22
C ILE A 125 -0.93 3.19 -6.97
N ARG A 126 -2.23 3.30 -6.76
CA ARG A 126 -2.89 4.54 -6.36
C ARG A 126 -3.98 4.25 -5.34
N LEU A 127 -3.93 4.97 -4.23
CA LEU A 127 -4.97 5.01 -3.21
C LEU A 127 -5.35 6.48 -2.97
N VAL A 128 -6.62 6.80 -3.07
CA VAL A 128 -7.19 8.14 -2.85
C VAL A 128 -8.20 8.06 -1.74
N MET A 129 -7.88 8.69 -0.62
CA MET A 129 -8.73 8.75 0.58
C MET A 129 -9.16 10.20 0.80
N SER A 130 -10.47 10.45 0.83
CA SER A 130 -11.01 11.83 0.81
C SER A 130 -10.52 12.69 1.98
N ALA A 131 -10.39 12.07 3.17
CA ALA A 131 -10.02 12.77 4.41
C ALA A 131 -8.52 12.85 4.65
N ILE A 132 -7.71 12.03 3.97
CA ILE A 132 -6.27 11.89 4.24
C ILE A 132 -5.47 12.50 3.08
N GLY A 133 -5.73 12.02 1.86
CA GLY A 133 -5.02 12.40 0.65
C GLY A 133 -4.76 11.21 -0.27
N GLN A 134 -3.69 11.31 -1.04
CA GLN A 134 -3.33 10.34 -2.07
C GLN A 134 -2.05 9.60 -1.70
N LEU A 135 -1.97 8.33 -2.08
CA LEU A 135 -0.77 7.50 -2.01
C LEU A 135 -0.53 6.93 -3.40
N ASP A 136 0.62 7.23 -4.01
CA ASP A 136 1.07 6.61 -5.25
C ASP A 136 2.30 5.72 -4.97
N GLY A 137 2.51 4.68 -5.78
CA GLY A 137 3.74 3.90 -5.67
C GLY A 137 3.87 2.75 -6.65
N ALA A 138 4.94 1.99 -6.46
CA ALA A 138 5.22 0.74 -7.15
C ALA A 138 6.16 -0.10 -6.28
N GLY A 139 6.17 -1.41 -6.50
CA GLY A 139 7.03 -2.29 -5.73
C GLY A 139 6.84 -3.76 -6.08
N ARG A 140 7.42 -4.63 -5.25
CA ARG A 140 7.30 -6.07 -5.41
C ARG A 140 7.20 -6.79 -4.08
N ILE A 141 6.59 -7.95 -4.12
CA ILE A 141 6.60 -8.97 -3.08
C ILE A 141 7.30 -10.19 -3.67
N GLY A 142 8.46 -10.57 -3.12
CA GLY A 142 9.17 -11.78 -3.53
C GLY A 142 8.43 -13.04 -3.09
N ALA A 143 8.72 -14.18 -3.73
CA ALA A 143 8.20 -15.49 -3.31
C ALA A 143 8.55 -15.86 -1.86
N ASP A 144 9.60 -15.24 -1.30
CA ASP A 144 10.02 -15.33 0.10
C ASP A 144 9.26 -14.39 1.04
N ASN A 145 8.25 -13.68 0.54
CA ASN A 145 7.52 -12.60 1.20
C ASN A 145 8.33 -11.33 1.46
N SER A 146 9.49 -11.15 0.81
CA SER A 146 10.27 -9.90 0.92
C SER A 146 9.52 -8.73 0.27
N LEU A 147 9.51 -7.58 0.93
CA LEU A 147 8.90 -6.35 0.43
C LEU A 147 9.96 -5.41 -0.13
N ASP A 148 9.66 -4.77 -1.25
CA ASP A 148 10.46 -3.69 -1.82
C ASP A 148 9.55 -2.73 -2.58
N PHE A 149 9.09 -1.69 -1.88
CA PHE A 149 8.17 -0.69 -2.43
C PHE A 149 8.77 0.70 -2.32
N ARG A 150 8.49 1.51 -3.35
CA ARG A 150 8.70 2.95 -3.35
C ARG A 150 7.34 3.63 -3.40
N MET A 151 7.06 4.42 -2.37
CA MET A 151 5.77 5.02 -2.14
C MET A 151 5.91 6.53 -1.98
N ARG A 152 4.85 7.25 -2.32
CA ARG A 152 4.74 8.69 -2.16
C ARG A 152 3.35 9.04 -1.66
N ALA A 153 3.29 9.51 -0.42
CA ALA A 153 2.06 10.04 0.16
C ALA A 153 1.96 11.54 -0.12
N THR A 154 0.79 12.01 -0.52
CA THR A 154 0.42 13.40 -0.67
C THR A 154 -0.74 13.66 0.28
N LEU A 155 -0.47 14.32 1.40
CA LEU A 155 -1.45 14.59 2.44
C LEU A 155 -2.18 15.90 2.16
N THR A 156 -3.48 15.91 2.43
CA THR A 156 -4.32 17.11 2.37
C THR A 156 -4.19 17.94 3.64
N GLU A 157 -4.46 19.25 3.55
CA GLU A 157 -4.39 20.17 4.70
C GLU A 157 -5.33 19.77 5.87
N ASN A 158 -6.43 19.10 5.55
CA ASN A 158 -7.40 18.62 6.54
C ASN A 158 -6.83 17.45 7.36
N ALA A 159 -5.95 16.64 6.76
CA ALA A 159 -5.36 15.47 7.39
C ALA A 159 -4.27 15.83 8.43
N THR A 160 -3.56 16.95 8.21
CA THR A 160 -2.46 17.42 9.07
C THR A 160 -2.92 18.32 10.22
N GLY A 161 -4.23 18.38 10.50
CA GLY A 161 -4.78 19.04 11.69
C GLY A 161 -4.53 20.55 11.78
N GLY A 162 -4.25 21.23 10.65
CA GLY A 162 -3.92 22.65 10.63
C GLY A 162 -2.50 22.98 11.11
N VAL A 163 -1.62 21.99 11.31
CA VAL A 163 -0.23 22.19 11.75
C VAL A 163 0.58 23.00 10.72
N THR A 164 0.16 23.02 9.45
CA THR A 164 0.72 23.89 8.41
C THR A 164 0.50 25.40 8.67
N ARG A 165 -0.32 25.79 9.65
CA ARG A 165 -0.47 27.20 10.07
C ARG A 165 0.40 27.61 11.26
N LEU A 166 1.12 26.67 11.89
CA LEU A 166 1.84 26.91 13.15
C LEU A 166 3.37 26.97 13.02
N THR A 167 3.92 26.72 11.84
CA THR A 167 5.32 27.02 11.54
C THR A 167 5.33 28.06 10.42
N GLY A 168 6.09 29.15 10.56
CA GLY A 168 6.09 30.31 9.65
C GLY A 168 6.55 30.05 8.20
N LEU A 169 6.39 28.82 7.71
CA LEU A 169 6.62 28.38 6.36
C LEU A 169 5.46 28.84 5.49
N LYS A 170 5.73 29.83 4.64
CA LYS A 170 4.84 30.32 3.57
C LYS A 170 4.68 29.29 2.42
N GLN A 171 4.56 28.00 2.72
CA GLN A 171 4.27 26.99 1.71
C GLN A 171 2.82 26.53 1.84
N SER A 172 1.95 27.28 1.16
CA SER A 172 0.60 26.85 0.84
C SER A 172 0.70 25.75 -0.22
N GLY A 173 0.65 24.48 0.20
CA GLY A 173 0.70 23.35 -0.73
C GLY A 173 0.53 22.00 -0.03
N PRO A 174 0.09 20.96 -0.77
CA PRO A 174 -0.06 19.62 -0.23
C PRO A 174 1.29 19.05 0.20
N VAL A 175 1.34 18.42 1.38
CA VAL A 175 2.59 17.86 1.90
C VAL A 175 2.87 16.53 1.23
N VAL A 176 4.05 16.41 0.60
CA VAL A 176 4.46 15.20 -0.11
C VAL A 176 5.57 14.49 0.66
N VAL A 177 5.35 13.24 1.03
CA VAL A 177 6.28 12.41 1.79
C VAL A 177 6.62 11.14 1.00
N PRO A 178 7.82 11.06 0.42
CA PRO A 178 8.34 9.82 -0.16
C PRO A 178 8.87 8.88 0.94
N PHE A 179 8.61 7.58 0.80
CA PHE A 179 9.11 6.55 1.72
C PHE A 179 9.25 5.21 1.02
N ARG A 180 10.08 4.33 1.59
CA ARG A 180 10.21 2.93 1.17
C ARG A 180 9.51 2.01 2.16
N VAL A 181 9.02 0.88 1.64
CA VAL A 181 8.56 -0.24 2.47
C VAL A 181 9.43 -1.44 2.13
N GLN A 182 10.16 -1.94 3.14
CA GLN A 182 11.07 -3.08 3.03
C GLN A 182 10.78 -4.11 4.13
N GLY A 183 11.56 -5.19 4.21
CA GLY A 183 11.34 -6.26 5.20
C GLY A 183 10.49 -7.38 4.65
N THR A 184 9.49 -7.84 5.41
CA THR A 184 8.58 -8.93 4.99
C THR A 184 7.12 -8.55 5.14
N THR A 185 6.20 -9.28 4.51
CA THR A 185 4.75 -9.08 4.69
C THR A 185 4.29 -9.12 6.16
N ARG A 186 5.03 -9.85 7.02
CA ARG A 186 4.76 -9.95 8.46
C ARG A 186 5.43 -8.86 9.28
N GLN A 187 6.56 -8.36 8.82
CA GLN A 187 7.35 -7.33 9.49
C GLN A 187 7.78 -6.28 8.46
N PRO A 188 6.83 -5.44 8.01
CA PRO A 188 7.16 -4.34 7.10
C PRO A 188 7.92 -3.24 7.86
N VAL A 189 8.95 -2.69 7.23
CA VAL A 189 9.76 -1.57 7.73
C VAL A 189 9.56 -0.37 6.82
N PHE A 190 9.13 0.74 7.39
CA PHE A 190 8.82 1.98 6.68
C PHE A 190 9.97 2.96 6.88
N THR A 191 10.68 3.29 5.80
CA THR A 191 11.84 4.16 5.83
C THR A 191 11.56 5.43 5.04
N PRO A 192 11.41 6.60 5.68
CA PRO A 192 11.23 7.87 4.99
C PRO A 192 12.44 8.19 4.10
N GLU A 193 12.18 8.68 2.87
CA GLU A 193 13.25 9.16 1.99
C GLU A 193 13.52 10.65 2.28
N VAL A 194 14.29 10.90 3.35
CA VAL A 194 14.54 12.23 3.91
C VAL A 194 15.47 13.13 3.07
N GLN A 195 15.81 12.77 1.84
CA GLN A 195 16.75 13.56 1.00
C GLN A 195 16.26 14.98 0.67
N GLY A 196 15.00 15.33 1.01
CA GLY A 196 14.46 16.69 0.86
C GLY A 196 13.61 17.19 2.04
N LEU A 197 13.58 16.48 3.17
CA LEU A 197 12.81 16.90 4.36
C LEU A 197 13.76 17.47 5.42
N ILE A 198 13.47 18.68 5.89
CA ILE A 198 14.30 19.36 6.88
C ILE A 198 14.15 18.63 8.23
N ARG A 199 15.24 18.45 8.98
CA ARG A 199 15.22 17.74 10.28
C ARG A 199 14.19 18.28 11.29
N GLU A 200 13.80 19.55 11.16
CA GLU A 200 12.78 20.17 12.01
C GLU A 200 11.35 19.79 11.63
N GLU A 201 11.05 19.60 10.34
CA GLU A 201 9.76 19.10 9.86
C GLU A 201 9.55 17.64 10.27
N LEU A 202 10.63 16.83 10.21
CA LEU A 202 10.62 15.45 10.68
C LEU A 202 10.33 15.34 12.18
N LYS A 203 10.85 16.26 13.00
CA LYS A 203 10.57 16.28 14.45
C LYS A 203 9.12 16.63 14.79
N GLY A 204 8.44 17.40 13.94
CA GLY A 204 7.01 17.70 14.10
C GLY A 204 6.10 16.54 13.73
N TRP A 205 6.57 15.65 12.83
CA TRP A 205 5.81 14.51 12.31
C TRP A 205 6.07 13.21 13.06
N VAL A 206 7.31 13.04 13.53
CA VAL A 206 7.78 11.91 14.33
C VAL A 206 7.82 12.38 15.77
N GLY A 207 6.75 12.15 16.52
CA GLY A 207 6.52 12.77 17.82
C GLY A 207 7.70 12.70 18.79
N GLU A 208 7.74 13.62 19.74
CA GLU A 208 8.81 13.84 20.73
C GLU A 208 9.22 12.57 21.51
N LYS A 209 8.36 11.55 21.59
CA LYS A 209 8.69 10.24 22.20
C LYS A 209 9.70 9.41 21.41
N THR A 210 9.96 9.74 20.15
CA THR A 210 10.96 9.10 19.30
C THR A 210 12.30 9.83 19.26
N ALA A 211 12.42 11.03 19.86
CA ALA A 211 13.69 11.75 19.94
C ALA A 211 14.76 10.95 20.73
N GLY A 212 14.35 10.11 21.69
CA GLY A 212 15.24 9.18 22.39
C GLY A 212 15.64 7.95 21.57
N GLN A 213 14.89 7.60 20.52
CA GLN A 213 15.13 6.39 19.69
C GLN A 213 15.82 6.71 18.36
N VAL A 214 15.72 7.95 17.87
CA VAL A 214 16.49 8.42 16.71
C VAL A 214 18.00 8.52 17.05
N GLY A 215 18.35 8.79 18.31
CA GLY A 215 19.74 8.71 18.78
C GLY A 215 20.32 7.29 18.68
N SER A 216 19.53 6.28 19.05
CA SER A 216 19.92 4.86 18.97
C SER A 216 20.02 4.34 17.52
N PHE A 217 19.18 4.85 16.61
CA PHE A 217 19.18 4.40 15.22
C PHE A 217 20.37 4.96 14.41
N LEU A 218 20.85 6.17 14.74
CA LEU A 218 22.04 6.74 14.11
C LEU A 218 23.35 6.18 14.67
N GLU A 219 23.37 5.76 15.94
CA GLU A 219 24.54 5.12 16.56
C GLU A 219 24.77 3.69 16.06
N GLY A 220 23.72 3.01 15.56
CA GLY A 220 23.81 1.68 14.97
C GLY A 220 24.24 1.63 13.50
N VAL A 221 24.08 2.73 12.75
CA VAL A 221 24.35 2.78 11.30
C VAL A 221 25.70 3.45 10.95
N LEU A 222 26.27 4.23 11.87
CA LEU A 222 27.61 4.83 11.70
C LEU A 222 28.60 4.21 12.67
N GLY A 223 29.18 3.08 12.22
CA GLY A 223 30.34 2.36 12.75
C GLY A 223 30.92 2.83 14.09
N SER A 224 30.72 2.02 15.13
CA SER A 224 31.39 2.14 16.43
C SER A 224 32.91 1.93 16.28
N LYS A 225 33.65 3.02 16.05
CA LYS A 225 35.11 3.04 16.24
C LYS A 225 35.41 3.45 17.68
N LYS A 226 35.45 2.48 18.59
CA LYS A 226 36.04 2.68 19.93
C LYS A 226 37.56 2.80 19.78
N LYS A 227 38.10 4.00 20.00
CA LYS A 227 39.50 4.19 20.42
C LYS A 227 39.59 3.93 21.93
N LYS A 228 40.54 3.10 22.34
CA LYS A 228 41.22 3.27 23.63
C LYS A 228 42.22 4.41 23.49
#